data_AF-A0A2V3J2Y4-F1
#
_entry.id   AF-A0A2V3J2Y4-F1
#
_cell.length_a   1.000
_cell.length_b   1.000
_cell.length_c   1.000
_cell.angle_alpha   90.00
_cell.angle_beta   90.00
_cell.angle_gamma   90.00
#
_symmetry.space_group_name_H-M   'P 1'
#
loop_
_entity.id
_entity.type
_entity.pdbx_description
1 polymer ?
#
loop_
_entity_poly.entity_id
_entity_poly.type
_entity_poly.pdbx_seq_one_letter_code
_entity_poly.pdbx_strand_id
1 'polypeptide(L)'
;MTADEEVARHTARPITSSVQGLVRPKHVTNFSIPYQDLVIREWKKNDRMACVELIGSVLSEYGLEWDPITADRDVVEVEQAYSKGEFWVVEDITTATVVGTGAFYEVPHRGNGVVEIRKMYLHKSVRGQGLGSFLLCALEQRALQLGYSSAIVETAHVLKEACALYNCRGYKASTGLETERCDLVLEKPLLLPESNLSHDLLEVIDMTRGWTVTYASKEQVNRNRLLFRAVAVLVETGNKIVVHRRSYKKASFPGRMAALVTGCIDWNEDPLTAAKREVLEEVGLSNLDFCVPFAPFVADGEGTGYRIQFHPFIASGDFAEDQIVCDPTEVDSAELMTREQIIEAGIGGSLWREFRSHGL
;
A
#
# COMPACT_ATOMS: atom_id res chain seq x y z
N MET A 1 -6.42 -49.62 -16.00
CA MET A 1 -5.89 -48.57 -15.12
C MET A 1 -4.39 -48.74 -15.06
N THR A 2 -3.68 -47.91 -15.82
CA THR A 2 -2.21 -47.86 -15.86
C THR A 2 -1.72 -46.91 -14.75
N ALA A 3 -0.44 -47.05 -14.38
CA ALA A 3 0.20 -46.45 -13.21
C ALA A 3 0.40 -44.91 -13.26
N ASP A 4 -0.43 -44.17 -14.00
CA ASP A 4 -0.33 -42.71 -14.18
C ASP A 4 -1.45 -41.91 -13.47
N GLU A 5 -2.34 -42.57 -12.71
CA GLU A 5 -3.44 -41.88 -11.97
C GLU A 5 -3.19 -41.69 -10.47
N GLU A 6 -2.02 -42.08 -9.95
CA GLU A 6 -1.72 -42.11 -8.50
C GLU A 6 -0.75 -41.00 -8.01
N VAL A 7 -0.51 -39.94 -8.80
CA VAL A 7 0.35 -38.80 -8.41
C VAL A 7 -0.44 -37.49 -8.19
N ALA A 8 -1.77 -37.49 -8.35
CA ALA A 8 -2.60 -36.27 -8.23
C ALA A 8 -3.41 -36.15 -6.92
N ARG A 9 -3.01 -36.84 -5.86
CA ARG A 9 -3.63 -36.71 -4.51
C ARG A 9 -2.50 -36.68 -3.48
N HIS A 10 -2.58 -35.77 -2.50
CA HIS A 10 -1.52 -35.29 -1.59
C HIS A 10 -0.70 -34.16 -2.25
N THR A 11 -0.86 -32.86 -1.95
CA THR A 11 -1.24 -32.19 -0.71
C THR A 11 -1.83 -30.79 -1.00
N ALA A 12 -3.15 -30.65 -0.89
CA ALA A 12 -3.77 -29.40 -0.45
C ALA A 12 -4.63 -29.77 0.74
N ARG A 13 -4.09 -29.64 1.95
CA ARG A 13 -4.91 -29.75 3.16
C ARG A 13 -5.73 -28.46 3.25
N PRO A 14 -7.06 -28.52 3.31
CA PRO A 14 -7.84 -27.34 3.65
C PRO A 14 -7.43 -26.93 5.06
N ILE A 15 -7.10 -25.64 5.23
CA ILE A 15 -6.89 -25.06 6.56
C ILE A 15 -8.28 -24.98 7.21
N THR A 16 -8.70 -26.09 7.83
CA THR A 16 -9.81 -26.10 8.77
C THR A 16 -9.23 -26.07 10.18
N SER A 17 -9.02 -24.86 10.72
CA SER A 17 -9.11 -24.63 12.15
C SER A 17 -9.28 -23.14 12.44
N SER A 18 -10.48 -22.80 12.92
CA SER A 18 -10.79 -21.66 13.80
C SER A 18 -10.41 -20.25 13.31
N VAL A 19 -11.11 -19.76 12.28
CA VAL A 19 -11.41 -18.32 12.15
C VAL A 19 -12.87 -18.09 12.56
N GLN A 20 -13.25 -18.56 13.75
CA GLN A 20 -14.48 -18.13 14.41
C GLN A 20 -14.06 -17.20 15.54
N GLY A 21 -14.16 -15.89 15.31
CA GLY A 21 -13.91 -14.90 16.36
C GLY A 21 -13.15 -13.64 15.97
N LEU A 22 -12.90 -13.35 14.68
CA LEU A 22 -12.54 -11.98 14.29
C LEU A 22 -13.78 -11.11 14.46
N VAL A 23 -13.90 -10.50 15.64
CA VAL A 23 -14.82 -9.40 15.91
C VAL A 23 -14.63 -8.39 14.79
N ARG A 24 -15.65 -8.23 13.94
CA ARG A 24 -15.68 -7.17 12.91
C ARG A 24 -15.35 -5.85 13.63
N PRO A 25 -14.24 -5.16 13.29
CA PRO A 25 -13.94 -3.89 13.92
C PRO A 25 -15.13 -2.96 13.70
N LYS A 26 -15.80 -2.55 14.79
CA LYS A 26 -16.88 -1.57 14.73
C LYS A 26 -16.32 -0.29 14.08
N HIS A 27 -17.08 0.28 13.13
CA HIS A 27 -16.79 1.50 12.37
C HIS A 27 -15.61 2.31 12.92
N VAL A 28 -14.48 2.12 12.26
CA VAL A 28 -13.21 2.72 12.59
C VAL A 28 -13.17 4.09 11.92
N THR A 29 -13.45 5.14 12.70
CA THR A 29 -13.41 6.52 12.20
C THR A 29 -11.94 6.99 12.12
N ASN A 30 -11.63 7.71 11.03
CA ASN A 30 -10.33 8.26 10.60
C ASN A 30 -9.50 7.35 9.68
N PHE A 31 -9.99 7.03 8.48
CA PHE A 31 -9.19 6.44 7.40
C PHE A 31 -8.84 7.50 6.35
N SER A 32 -7.57 7.61 5.96
CA SER A 32 -7.14 8.49 4.86
C SER A 32 -5.88 7.98 4.16
N ILE A 33 -5.90 7.97 2.83
CA ILE A 33 -4.82 7.49 1.98
C ILE A 33 -4.43 8.62 1.02
N PRO A 34 -3.19 9.13 1.07
CA PRO A 34 -2.73 10.14 0.13
C PRO A 34 -2.48 9.52 -1.25
N TYR A 35 -2.74 10.30 -2.29
CA TYR A 35 -2.37 9.98 -3.67
C TYR A 35 -2.03 11.29 -4.38
N GLN A 36 -0.74 11.61 -4.51
CA GLN A 36 -0.30 12.92 -5.01
C GLN A 36 -0.99 14.08 -4.26
N ASP A 37 -1.67 15.00 -4.95
CA ASP A 37 -2.42 16.12 -4.36
C ASP A 37 -3.88 15.74 -4.02
N LEU A 38 -4.16 14.43 -3.91
CA LEU A 38 -5.47 13.88 -3.58
C LEU A 38 -5.42 13.09 -2.28
N VAL A 39 -6.58 12.89 -1.67
CA VAL A 39 -6.78 11.99 -0.54
C VAL A 39 -8.00 11.10 -0.76
N ILE A 40 -7.82 9.80 -0.65
CA ILE A 40 -8.92 8.83 -0.54
C ILE A 40 -9.30 8.74 0.93
N ARG A 41 -10.57 8.96 1.24
CA ARG A 41 -11.07 8.94 2.61
C ARG A 41 -12.48 8.37 2.68
N GLU A 42 -12.90 8.03 3.89
CA GLU A 42 -14.30 7.69 4.16
C GLU A 42 -15.22 8.86 3.75
N TRP A 43 -16.36 8.51 3.17
CA TRP A 43 -17.43 9.44 2.88
C TRP A 43 -18.06 10.00 4.17
N LYS A 44 -18.55 11.24 4.09
CA LYS A 44 -19.29 11.93 5.13
C LYS A 44 -20.65 12.38 4.57
N LYS A 45 -21.65 12.53 5.44
CA LYS A 45 -23.00 12.97 5.03
C LYS A 45 -23.04 14.20 4.13
N ASN A 46 -22.14 15.16 4.36
CA ASN A 46 -22.05 16.39 3.57
C ASN A 46 -21.45 16.18 2.17
N ASP A 47 -20.80 15.04 1.89
CA ASP A 47 -20.28 14.71 0.56
C ASP A 47 -21.39 14.21 -0.39
N ARG A 48 -22.59 13.91 0.12
CA ARG A 48 -23.67 13.25 -0.66
C ARG A 48 -23.97 13.97 -1.96
N MET A 49 -24.22 15.29 -1.90
CA MET A 49 -24.56 16.06 -3.10
C MET A 49 -23.41 16.06 -4.10
N ALA A 50 -22.17 16.25 -3.63
CA ALA A 50 -20.99 16.21 -4.49
C ALA A 50 -20.80 14.84 -5.16
N CYS A 51 -21.07 13.73 -4.44
CA CYS A 51 -20.99 12.39 -5.00
C CYS A 51 -22.08 12.14 -6.07
N VAL A 52 -23.32 12.57 -5.79
CA VAL A 52 -24.45 12.47 -6.74
C VAL A 52 -24.15 13.28 -8.01
N GLU A 53 -23.70 14.53 -7.86
CA GLU A 53 -23.35 15.40 -8.98
C GLU A 53 -22.18 14.84 -9.79
N LEU A 54 -21.12 14.38 -9.13
CA LEU A 54 -19.97 13.76 -9.78
C LEU A 54 -20.40 12.53 -10.59
N ILE A 55 -21.10 11.58 -9.98
CA ILE A 55 -21.49 10.33 -10.66
C ILE A 55 -22.43 10.62 -11.81
N GLY A 56 -23.45 11.46 -11.62
CA GLY A 56 -24.36 11.87 -12.69
C GLY A 56 -23.63 12.56 -13.85
N SER A 57 -22.66 13.43 -13.56
CA SER A 57 -21.84 14.09 -14.59
C SER A 57 -21.02 13.08 -15.39
N VAL A 58 -20.37 12.12 -14.73
CA VAL A 58 -19.54 11.11 -15.39
C VAL A 58 -20.40 10.15 -16.22
N LEU A 59 -21.54 9.70 -15.71
CA LEU A 59 -22.47 8.87 -16.46
C LEU A 59 -22.94 9.56 -17.75
N SER A 60 -23.29 10.85 -17.65
CA SER A 60 -23.70 11.66 -18.80
C SER A 60 -22.58 11.79 -19.84
N GLU A 61 -21.31 11.90 -19.44
CA GLU A 61 -20.16 11.90 -20.37
C GLU A 61 -20.09 10.64 -21.25
N TYR A 62 -20.49 9.49 -20.71
CA TYR A 62 -20.50 8.20 -21.43
C TYR A 62 -21.87 7.87 -22.05
N GLY A 63 -22.84 8.79 -22.01
CA GLY A 63 -24.18 8.56 -22.54
C GLY A 63 -25.01 7.54 -21.74
N LEU A 64 -24.66 7.33 -20.46
CA LEU A 64 -25.39 6.46 -19.55
C LEU A 64 -26.41 7.26 -18.73
N GLU A 65 -27.56 6.65 -18.46
CA GLU A 65 -28.61 7.25 -17.65
C GLU A 65 -28.24 7.26 -16.16
N TRP A 66 -28.47 8.41 -15.53
CA TRP A 66 -28.48 8.57 -14.08
C TRP A 66 -29.84 8.14 -13.52
N ASP A 67 -29.86 7.10 -12.70
CA ASP A 67 -31.09 6.55 -12.14
C ASP A 67 -31.04 6.49 -10.60
N PRO A 68 -31.49 7.56 -9.90
CA PRO A 68 -31.46 7.62 -8.44
C PRO A 68 -32.51 6.73 -7.76
N ILE A 69 -33.40 6.09 -8.53
CA ILE A 69 -34.47 5.23 -7.99
C ILE A 69 -34.00 3.78 -7.95
N THR A 70 -33.26 3.33 -8.98
CA THR A 70 -32.74 1.97 -9.06
C THR A 70 -31.21 1.93 -9.01
N ALA A 71 -30.53 2.04 -10.15
CA ALA A 71 -29.11 1.74 -10.31
C ALA A 71 -28.18 2.63 -9.45
N ASP A 72 -28.60 3.86 -9.14
CA ASP A 72 -27.84 4.86 -8.37
C ASP A 72 -28.48 5.26 -7.04
N ARG A 73 -29.54 4.56 -6.60
CA ARG A 73 -30.16 4.81 -5.28
C ARG A 73 -29.13 4.72 -4.15
N ASP A 74 -28.16 3.82 -4.26
CA ASP A 74 -27.16 3.56 -3.22
C ASP A 74 -26.24 4.75 -2.92
N VAL A 75 -26.01 5.67 -3.86
CA VAL A 75 -25.26 6.92 -3.55
C VAL A 75 -26.15 8.02 -2.98
N VAL A 76 -27.47 7.92 -3.16
CA VAL A 76 -28.45 8.78 -2.48
C VAL A 76 -28.65 8.32 -1.03
N GLU A 77 -28.66 7.01 -0.82
CA GLU A 77 -28.94 6.33 0.45
C GLU A 77 -27.71 5.57 1.00
N VAL A 78 -26.55 6.24 1.00
CA VAL A 78 -25.25 5.64 1.36
C VAL A 78 -25.29 4.87 2.68
N GLU A 79 -25.88 5.48 3.73
CA GLU A 79 -25.93 4.87 5.06
C GLU A 79 -26.67 3.52 5.08
N GLN A 80 -27.69 3.37 4.26
CA GLN A 80 -28.48 2.13 4.18
C GLN A 80 -27.77 1.10 3.28
N ALA A 81 -27.37 1.53 2.08
CA ALA A 81 -26.79 0.65 1.08
C ALA A 81 -25.43 0.06 1.52
N TYR A 82 -24.62 0.83 2.24
CA TYR A 82 -23.27 0.43 2.65
C TYR A 82 -23.18 0.06 4.13
N SER A 83 -24.29 -0.39 4.74
CA SER A 83 -24.31 -0.89 6.12
C SER A 83 -23.44 -2.16 6.33
N LYS A 84 -23.18 -2.91 5.26
CA LYS A 84 -22.22 -4.02 5.19
C LYS A 84 -21.25 -3.84 4.03
N GLY A 85 -20.65 -2.65 3.98
CA GLY A 85 -19.75 -2.23 2.91
C GLY A 85 -19.00 -0.97 3.32
N GLU A 86 -18.30 -0.38 2.37
CA GLU A 86 -17.66 0.92 2.55
C GLU A 86 -17.91 1.81 1.33
N PHE A 87 -18.05 3.11 1.58
CA PHE A 87 -18.13 4.13 0.54
C PHE A 87 -17.05 5.18 0.79
N TRP A 88 -16.18 5.37 -0.19
CA TRP A 88 -15.07 6.29 -0.12
C TRP A 88 -15.21 7.39 -1.16
N VAL A 89 -14.63 8.54 -0.83
CA VAL A 89 -14.47 9.67 -1.75
C VAL A 89 -12.99 9.93 -1.99
N VAL A 90 -12.68 10.41 -3.19
CA VAL A 90 -11.38 11.01 -3.51
C VAL A 90 -11.57 12.53 -3.48
N GLU A 91 -10.87 13.19 -2.57
CA GLU A 91 -10.90 14.65 -2.42
C GLU A 91 -9.59 15.24 -2.95
N ASP A 92 -9.70 16.31 -3.74
CA ASP A 92 -8.58 17.18 -4.08
C ASP A 92 -8.31 18.11 -2.89
N ILE A 93 -7.14 17.95 -2.26
CA ILE A 93 -6.82 18.69 -1.03
C ILE A 93 -6.55 20.18 -1.30
N THR A 94 -6.28 20.55 -2.56
CA THR A 94 -5.98 21.93 -2.95
C THR A 94 -7.23 22.77 -3.12
N THR A 95 -8.33 22.14 -3.55
CA THR A 95 -9.63 22.78 -3.79
C THR A 95 -10.71 22.38 -2.79
N ALA A 96 -10.46 21.36 -1.96
CA ALA A 96 -11.42 20.71 -1.07
C ALA A 96 -12.67 20.16 -1.80
N THR A 97 -12.49 19.68 -3.04
CA THR A 97 -13.58 19.15 -3.86
C THR A 97 -13.52 17.63 -3.98
N VAL A 98 -14.68 16.97 -3.95
CA VAL A 98 -14.79 15.54 -4.29
C VAL A 98 -14.61 15.38 -5.80
N VAL A 99 -13.55 14.67 -6.19
CA VAL A 99 -13.17 14.41 -7.58
C VAL A 99 -13.21 12.92 -7.93
N GLY A 100 -13.63 12.08 -7.00
CA GLY A 100 -13.77 10.64 -7.22
C GLY A 100 -14.62 9.95 -6.16
N THR A 101 -15.14 8.77 -6.49
CA THR A 101 -15.82 7.86 -5.57
C THR A 101 -15.34 6.43 -5.81
N GLY A 102 -15.51 5.57 -4.81
CA GLY A 102 -15.33 4.13 -4.92
C GLY A 102 -15.93 3.44 -3.72
N ALA A 103 -16.58 2.30 -3.93
CA ALA A 103 -17.33 1.64 -2.87
C ALA A 103 -17.38 0.13 -3.08
N PHE A 104 -17.71 -0.60 -2.02
CA PHE A 104 -18.13 -2.00 -2.14
C PHE A 104 -19.18 -2.35 -1.08
N TYR A 105 -20.01 -3.36 -1.34
CA TYR A 105 -20.87 -3.98 -0.33
C TYR A 105 -20.93 -5.50 -0.49
N GLU A 106 -21.36 -6.20 0.56
CA GLU A 106 -21.60 -7.66 0.54
C GLU A 106 -22.79 -8.04 -0.37
N VAL A 107 -22.61 -9.03 -1.25
CA VAL A 107 -23.66 -9.60 -2.13
C VAL A 107 -23.96 -11.06 -1.77
N PRO A 108 -24.75 -11.31 -0.70
CA PRO A 108 -24.90 -12.66 -0.14
C PRO A 108 -25.57 -13.65 -1.10
N HIS A 109 -26.37 -13.19 -2.06
CA HIS A 109 -27.00 -14.04 -3.08
C HIS A 109 -26.01 -14.59 -4.12
N ARG A 110 -24.80 -14.01 -4.22
CA ARG A 110 -23.71 -14.49 -5.09
C ARG A 110 -22.81 -15.51 -4.40
N GLY A 111 -22.97 -15.70 -3.09
CA GLY A 111 -22.17 -16.59 -2.28
C GLY A 111 -21.68 -15.93 -1.00
N ASN A 112 -21.21 -16.75 -0.06
CA ASN A 112 -20.61 -16.26 1.17
C ASN A 112 -19.25 -15.62 0.88
N GLY A 113 -19.00 -14.43 1.43
CA GLY A 113 -17.70 -13.76 1.29
C GLY A 113 -17.49 -13.04 -0.03
N VAL A 114 -18.55 -12.77 -0.80
CA VAL A 114 -18.50 -12.03 -2.07
C VAL A 114 -18.89 -10.56 -1.84
N VAL A 115 -18.10 -9.63 -2.38
CA VAL A 115 -18.45 -8.21 -2.45
C VAL A 115 -18.65 -7.75 -3.89
N GLU A 116 -19.52 -6.77 -4.09
CA GLU A 116 -19.59 -6.02 -5.35
C GLU A 116 -18.84 -4.71 -5.18
N ILE A 117 -17.80 -4.49 -5.99
CA ILE A 117 -17.13 -3.19 -6.10
C ILE A 117 -17.92 -2.33 -7.10
N ARG A 118 -18.33 -1.15 -6.66
CA ARG A 118 -19.20 -0.26 -7.44
C ARG A 118 -18.92 1.21 -7.14
N LYS A 119 -19.62 2.08 -7.86
CA LYS A 119 -19.49 3.55 -7.77
C LYS A 119 -18.06 4.04 -7.88
N MET A 120 -17.23 3.33 -8.64
CA MET A 120 -15.90 3.76 -9.00
C MET A 120 -15.96 4.75 -10.16
N TYR A 121 -16.15 6.04 -9.84
CA TYR A 121 -16.19 7.12 -10.82
C TYR A 121 -15.17 8.17 -10.46
N LEU A 122 -14.42 8.63 -11.46
CA LEU A 122 -13.40 9.66 -11.30
C LEU A 122 -13.71 10.84 -12.21
N HIS A 123 -13.54 12.06 -11.72
CA HIS A 123 -13.61 13.26 -12.54
C HIS A 123 -12.50 13.25 -13.60
N LYS A 124 -12.77 13.80 -14.79
CA LYS A 124 -11.82 13.77 -15.92
C LYS A 124 -10.45 14.37 -15.60
N SER A 125 -10.36 15.33 -14.68
CA SER A 125 -9.10 15.98 -14.28
C SER A 125 -8.11 15.04 -13.57
N VAL A 126 -8.60 13.94 -12.98
CA VAL A 126 -7.78 12.99 -12.22
C VAL A 126 -7.68 11.61 -12.89
N ARG A 127 -8.19 11.48 -14.13
CA ARG A 127 -8.05 10.25 -14.94
C ARG A 127 -6.68 10.20 -15.63
N GLY A 128 -6.29 9.00 -16.08
CA GLY A 128 -5.06 8.80 -16.85
C GLY A 128 -3.76 8.81 -16.03
N GLN A 129 -3.84 8.92 -14.71
CA GLN A 129 -2.69 9.08 -13.81
C GLN A 129 -2.46 7.87 -12.89
N GLY A 130 -3.19 6.76 -13.10
CA GLY A 130 -3.09 5.53 -12.30
C GLY A 130 -4.07 5.45 -11.12
N LEU A 131 -4.76 6.53 -10.77
CA LEU A 131 -5.67 6.62 -9.62
C LEU A 131 -6.75 5.54 -9.60
N GLY A 132 -7.42 5.28 -10.73
CA GLY A 132 -8.49 4.26 -10.78
C GLY A 132 -7.98 2.86 -10.45
N SER A 133 -6.75 2.56 -10.88
CA SER A 133 -6.12 1.30 -10.54
C SER A 133 -5.69 1.24 -9.08
N PHE A 134 -5.20 2.34 -8.52
CA PHE A 134 -4.84 2.41 -7.12
C PHE A 134 -6.07 2.24 -6.21
N LEU A 135 -7.15 2.95 -6.53
CA LEU A 135 -8.43 2.88 -5.81
C LEU A 135 -9.03 1.47 -5.85
N LEU A 136 -9.00 0.81 -7.00
CA LEU A 136 -9.47 -0.59 -7.12
C LEU A 136 -8.69 -1.51 -6.18
N CYS A 137 -7.36 -1.47 -6.23
CA CYS A 137 -6.54 -2.31 -5.37
C CYS A 137 -6.70 -1.99 -3.87
N ALA A 138 -6.96 -0.72 -3.53
CA ALA A 138 -7.27 -0.33 -2.15
C ALA A 138 -8.62 -0.91 -1.67
N LEU A 139 -9.66 -0.87 -2.51
CA LEU A 139 -10.97 -1.47 -2.21
C LEU A 139 -10.87 -3.00 -2.08
N GLU A 140 -10.14 -3.65 -2.98
CA GLU A 140 -9.88 -5.10 -2.95
C GLU A 140 -9.17 -5.53 -1.66
N GLN A 141 -8.10 -4.83 -1.28
CA GLN A 141 -7.36 -5.11 -0.05
C GLN A 141 -8.23 -4.88 1.18
N ARG A 142 -9.07 -3.84 1.17
CA ARG A 142 -10.00 -3.59 2.26
C ARG A 142 -11.03 -4.70 2.41
N ALA A 143 -11.60 -5.16 1.30
CA ALA A 143 -12.52 -6.29 1.31
C ALA A 143 -11.83 -7.55 1.85
N LEU A 144 -10.60 -7.82 1.44
CA LEU A 144 -9.81 -8.95 1.95
C LEU A 144 -9.58 -8.86 3.47
N GLN A 145 -9.22 -7.67 3.99
CA GLN A 145 -9.05 -7.43 5.44
C GLN A 145 -10.33 -7.63 6.24
N LEU A 146 -11.48 -7.37 5.64
CA LEU A 146 -12.80 -7.61 6.26
C LEU A 146 -13.23 -9.08 6.16
N GLY A 147 -12.41 -9.95 5.54
CA GLY A 147 -12.64 -11.39 5.44
C GLY A 147 -13.41 -11.82 4.19
N TYR A 148 -13.56 -10.95 3.20
CA TYR A 148 -14.13 -11.31 1.91
C TYR A 148 -13.10 -12.02 1.02
N SER A 149 -13.55 -12.95 0.20
CA SER A 149 -12.71 -13.87 -0.60
C SER A 149 -12.82 -13.64 -2.10
N SER A 150 -13.77 -12.83 -2.56
CA SER A 150 -13.98 -12.52 -3.97
C SER A 150 -14.66 -11.16 -4.15
N ALA A 151 -14.36 -10.52 -5.28
CA ALA A 151 -14.99 -9.29 -5.72
C ALA A 151 -15.63 -9.49 -7.09
N ILE A 152 -16.84 -8.97 -7.26
CA ILE A 152 -17.50 -8.81 -8.55
C ILE A 152 -17.59 -7.33 -8.90
N VAL A 153 -17.67 -7.05 -10.19
CA VAL A 153 -17.97 -5.72 -10.74
C VAL A 153 -19.00 -5.88 -11.85
N GLU A 154 -20.00 -5.00 -11.86
CA GLU A 154 -20.89 -4.83 -13.01
C GLU A 154 -20.51 -3.55 -13.75
N THR A 155 -20.33 -3.64 -15.06
CA THR A 155 -19.92 -2.50 -15.90
C THR A 155 -20.57 -2.57 -17.28
N ALA A 156 -20.32 -1.54 -18.09
CA ALA A 156 -20.83 -1.43 -19.46
C ALA A 156 -19.66 -1.34 -20.45
N HIS A 157 -19.74 -1.99 -21.61
CA HIS A 157 -18.70 -1.94 -22.65
C HIS A 157 -18.38 -0.51 -23.13
N VAL A 158 -19.34 0.42 -22.99
CA VAL A 158 -19.12 1.85 -23.31
C VAL A 158 -18.05 2.49 -22.41
N LEU A 159 -17.86 1.97 -21.19
CA LEU A 159 -16.82 2.37 -20.24
C LEU A 159 -15.51 1.62 -20.55
N LYS A 160 -14.92 1.90 -21.71
CA LYS A 160 -13.73 1.18 -22.23
C LYS A 160 -12.56 1.18 -21.25
N GLU A 161 -12.32 2.30 -20.58
CA GLU A 161 -11.25 2.48 -19.60
C GLU A 161 -11.47 1.58 -18.37
N ALA A 162 -12.72 1.46 -17.90
CA ALA A 162 -13.06 0.57 -16.78
C ALA A 162 -12.90 -0.90 -17.18
N CYS A 163 -13.38 -1.28 -18.37
CA CYS A 163 -13.20 -2.63 -18.91
C CYS A 163 -11.71 -3.01 -19.01
N ALA A 164 -10.89 -2.11 -19.56
CA ALA A 164 -9.44 -2.32 -19.64
C ALA A 164 -8.81 -2.44 -18.24
N LEU A 165 -9.22 -1.58 -17.29
CA LEU A 165 -8.73 -1.64 -15.91
C LEU A 165 -9.02 -3.00 -15.26
N TYR A 166 -10.26 -3.47 -15.29
CA TYR A 166 -10.64 -4.73 -14.65
C TYR A 166 -9.96 -5.93 -15.29
N ASN A 167 -9.92 -5.99 -16.63
CA ASN A 167 -9.24 -7.07 -17.36
C ASN A 167 -7.73 -7.13 -17.00
N CYS A 168 -7.05 -5.99 -16.99
CA CYS A 168 -5.63 -5.92 -16.59
C CYS A 168 -5.40 -6.29 -15.12
N ARG A 169 -6.43 -6.20 -14.27
CA ARG A 169 -6.36 -6.53 -12.84
C ARG A 169 -6.82 -7.95 -12.51
N GLY A 170 -7.01 -8.79 -13.54
CA GLY A 170 -7.28 -10.22 -13.38
C GLY A 170 -8.75 -10.56 -13.17
N TYR A 171 -9.66 -9.61 -13.37
CA TYR A 171 -11.10 -9.91 -13.42
C TYR A 171 -11.40 -10.73 -14.68
N LYS A 172 -12.29 -11.71 -14.52
CA LYS A 172 -12.73 -12.61 -15.60
C LYS A 172 -14.24 -12.50 -15.76
N ALA A 173 -14.73 -12.75 -16.98
CA ALA A 173 -16.16 -12.75 -17.24
C ALA A 173 -16.91 -13.72 -16.31
N SER A 174 -18.00 -13.23 -15.73
CA SER A 174 -18.95 -13.98 -14.92
C SER A 174 -20.38 -13.76 -15.46
N THR A 175 -21.38 -14.30 -14.78
CA THR A 175 -22.79 -14.23 -15.21
C THR A 175 -23.64 -13.52 -14.17
N GLY A 176 -24.95 -13.37 -14.44
CA GLY A 176 -25.92 -12.91 -13.44
C GLY A 176 -26.08 -11.40 -13.35
N LEU A 177 -25.93 -10.66 -14.44
CA LEU A 177 -26.12 -9.21 -14.49
C LEU A 177 -27.41 -8.74 -13.77
N GLU A 178 -27.29 -7.78 -12.86
CA GLU A 178 -28.40 -7.24 -12.07
C GLU A 178 -28.73 -5.78 -12.43
N THR A 179 -27.72 -4.99 -12.77
CA THR A 179 -27.88 -3.57 -13.11
C THR A 179 -28.24 -3.43 -14.59
N GLU A 180 -29.46 -2.97 -14.92
CA GLU A 180 -29.98 -2.94 -16.30
C GLU A 180 -29.09 -2.18 -17.30
N ARG A 181 -28.42 -1.10 -16.87
CA ARG A 181 -27.53 -0.31 -17.75
C ARG A 181 -26.16 -0.94 -17.99
N CYS A 182 -25.80 -1.95 -17.21
CA CYS A 182 -24.56 -2.70 -17.39
C CYS A 182 -24.79 -3.81 -18.43
N ASP A 183 -23.72 -4.29 -19.05
CA ASP A 183 -23.77 -5.40 -20.01
C ASP A 183 -22.63 -6.42 -19.78
N LEU A 184 -21.86 -6.23 -18.71
CA LEU A 184 -20.75 -7.06 -18.29
C LEU A 184 -20.79 -7.27 -16.78
N VAL A 185 -20.58 -8.53 -16.37
CA VAL A 185 -20.22 -8.89 -15.00
C VAL A 185 -18.84 -9.52 -15.04
N LEU A 186 -17.94 -9.03 -14.21
CA LEU A 186 -16.61 -9.60 -14.06
C LEU A 186 -16.35 -9.97 -12.60
N GLU A 187 -15.56 -11.00 -12.36
CA GLU A 187 -15.26 -11.54 -11.04
C GLU A 187 -13.77 -11.80 -10.87
N LYS A 188 -13.28 -11.61 -9.65
CA LYS A 188 -11.90 -11.87 -9.25
C LYS A 188 -11.84 -12.46 -7.84
N PRO A 189 -11.16 -13.60 -7.64
CA PRO A 189 -10.79 -14.06 -6.31
C PRO A 189 -9.87 -13.03 -5.63
N LEU A 190 -10.19 -12.67 -4.39
CA LEU A 190 -9.34 -11.84 -3.56
C LEU A 190 -8.36 -12.76 -2.84
N LEU A 191 -7.14 -12.82 -3.36
CA LEU A 191 -6.06 -13.61 -2.81
C LEU A 191 -5.04 -12.67 -2.19
N LEU A 192 -4.46 -13.09 -1.05
CA LEU A 192 -3.15 -12.57 -0.68
C LEU A 192 -2.17 -12.97 -1.79
N PRO A 193 -1.21 -12.11 -2.18
CA PRO A 193 -0.16 -12.52 -3.10
C PRO A 193 0.47 -13.82 -2.59
N GLU A 194 0.80 -14.76 -3.48
CA GLU A 194 1.55 -15.95 -3.07
C GLU A 194 2.96 -15.53 -2.60
N SER A 195 3.54 -16.26 -1.65
CA SER A 195 4.86 -15.98 -1.02
C SER A 195 6.00 -15.69 -2.01
N ASN A 196 5.84 -16.14 -3.26
CA ASN A 196 6.88 -16.10 -4.29
C ASN A 196 6.65 -14.99 -5.33
N LEU A 197 5.59 -14.18 -5.22
CA LEU A 197 5.31 -13.06 -6.12
C LEU A 197 5.97 -11.77 -5.60
N SER A 198 7.23 -11.62 -6.03
CA SER A 198 8.01 -10.38 -6.21
C SER A 198 8.58 -9.69 -4.96
N HIS A 199 9.91 -9.76 -4.85
CA HIS A 199 10.80 -8.88 -4.08
C HIS A 199 10.74 -7.40 -4.50
N ASP A 200 9.73 -6.98 -5.26
CA ASP A 200 9.61 -5.64 -5.83
C ASP A 200 8.34 -4.90 -5.37
N LEU A 201 7.45 -5.55 -4.61
CA LEU A 201 6.23 -4.95 -4.09
C LEU A 201 6.43 -4.46 -2.65
N LEU A 202 6.09 -3.20 -2.45
CA LEU A 202 6.08 -2.55 -1.15
C LEU A 202 4.68 -2.48 -0.59
N GLU A 203 4.59 -2.63 0.73
CA GLU A 203 3.36 -2.38 1.47
C GLU A 203 3.05 -0.87 1.49
N VAL A 204 1.95 -0.49 0.85
CA VAL A 204 1.39 0.88 0.93
C VAL A 204 0.46 0.92 2.12
N ILE A 205 0.61 1.92 2.98
CA ILE A 205 -0.18 2.05 4.21
C ILE A 205 -0.94 3.36 4.30
N ASP A 206 -1.98 3.40 5.14
CA ASP A 206 -2.76 4.61 5.41
C ASP A 206 -2.07 5.54 6.43
N MET A 207 -2.37 6.84 6.38
CA MET A 207 -1.73 7.83 7.26
C MET A 207 -2.21 7.81 8.71
N THR A 208 -3.38 7.26 8.99
CA THR A 208 -3.96 7.33 10.33
C THR A 208 -3.51 6.17 11.20
N ARG A 209 -3.52 4.96 10.65
CA ARG A 209 -3.31 3.71 11.39
C ARG A 209 -2.11 2.91 10.92
N GLY A 210 -1.51 3.30 9.78
CA GLY A 210 -0.44 2.56 9.15
C GLY A 210 -0.88 1.16 8.74
N TRP A 211 -2.17 0.94 8.49
CA TRP A 211 -2.69 -0.32 7.97
C TRP A 211 -2.35 -0.43 6.49
N THR A 212 -2.10 -1.66 6.05
CA THR A 212 -1.95 -1.99 4.64
C THR A 212 -3.17 -1.55 3.86
N VAL A 213 -2.97 -0.64 2.92
CA VAL A 213 -3.97 -0.19 1.98
C VAL A 213 -3.90 -1.02 0.72
N THR A 214 -2.70 -1.26 0.21
CA THR A 214 -2.48 -2.01 -1.02
C THR A 214 -0.99 -2.36 -1.15
N TYR A 215 -0.62 -2.95 -2.27
CA TYR A 215 0.77 -3.22 -2.62
C TYR A 215 1.11 -2.51 -3.93
N ALA A 216 2.31 -1.93 -4.01
CA ALA A 216 2.76 -1.22 -5.19
C ALA A 216 4.27 -1.39 -5.37
N SER A 217 4.73 -1.37 -6.61
CA SER A 217 6.17 -1.36 -6.88
C SER A 217 6.83 -0.11 -6.31
N LYS A 218 8.14 -0.18 -6.01
CA LYS A 218 8.92 1.01 -5.60
C LYS A 218 8.78 2.18 -6.57
N GLU A 219 8.71 1.90 -7.87
CA GLU A 219 8.46 2.92 -8.89
C GLU A 219 7.08 3.57 -8.72
N GLN A 220 6.02 2.80 -8.49
CA GLN A 220 4.67 3.32 -8.28
C GLN A 220 4.54 4.09 -6.97
N VAL A 221 5.19 3.61 -5.90
CA VAL A 221 5.26 4.29 -4.61
C VAL A 221 5.89 5.67 -4.77
N ASN A 222 7.07 5.71 -5.41
CA ASN A 222 7.75 6.96 -5.72
C ASN A 222 6.89 7.84 -6.64
N ARG A 223 6.47 7.35 -7.81
CA ARG A 223 5.72 8.16 -8.78
C ARG A 223 4.46 8.81 -8.19
N ASN A 224 3.76 8.12 -7.28
CA ASN A 224 2.47 8.58 -6.75
C ASN A 224 2.50 9.15 -5.33
N ARG A 225 3.69 9.28 -4.75
CA ARG A 225 3.90 9.76 -3.37
C ARG A 225 3.12 8.98 -2.31
N LEU A 226 3.12 7.65 -2.45
CA LEU A 226 2.42 6.76 -1.54
C LEU A 226 3.20 6.59 -0.24
N LEU A 227 2.49 6.48 0.88
CA LEU A 227 3.09 6.15 2.17
C LEU A 227 3.41 4.65 2.23
N PHE A 228 4.64 4.30 2.55
CA PHE A 228 5.14 2.93 2.64
C PHE A 228 6.04 2.73 3.86
N ARG A 229 6.43 1.48 4.14
CA ARG A 229 7.30 1.13 5.26
C ARG A 229 8.76 0.93 4.85
N ALA A 230 9.65 1.36 5.73
CA ALA A 230 11.09 1.20 5.59
C ALA A 230 11.72 0.89 6.96
N VAL A 231 12.97 0.42 6.93
CA VAL A 231 13.83 0.31 8.11
C VAL A 231 14.86 1.43 8.13
N ALA A 232 15.25 1.85 9.32
CA ALA A 232 16.40 2.72 9.54
C ALA A 232 17.27 2.09 10.63
N VAL A 233 18.51 1.74 10.29
CA VAL A 233 19.39 0.96 11.16
C VAL A 233 20.64 1.77 11.48
N LEU A 234 20.88 2.02 12.77
CA LEU A 234 22.13 2.54 13.28
C LEU A 234 23.05 1.35 13.55
N VAL A 235 24.15 1.24 12.81
CA VAL A 235 25.11 0.13 12.94
C VAL A 235 26.31 0.61 13.76
N GLU A 236 26.59 -0.03 14.89
CA GLU A 236 27.62 0.41 15.84
C GLU A 236 28.58 -0.69 16.30
N THR A 237 29.81 -0.26 16.61
CA THR A 237 30.86 -1.07 17.25
C THR A 237 31.57 -0.19 18.28
N GLY A 238 31.55 -0.61 19.55
CA GLY A 238 32.05 0.20 20.66
C GLY A 238 31.35 1.57 20.74
N ASN A 239 32.12 2.65 20.57
CA ASN A 239 31.60 4.03 20.54
C ASN A 239 31.54 4.65 19.13
N LYS A 240 31.70 3.81 18.10
CA LYS A 240 31.71 4.23 16.70
C LYS A 240 30.49 3.70 15.95
N ILE A 241 30.12 4.43 14.92
CA ILE A 241 28.98 4.16 14.05
C ILE A 241 29.52 4.00 12.63
N VAL A 242 28.95 3.05 11.89
CA VAL A 242 29.19 2.92 10.46
C VAL A 242 28.54 4.10 9.75
N VAL A 243 29.37 4.92 9.12
CA VAL A 243 28.94 6.03 8.28
C VAL A 243 29.30 5.69 6.85
N HIS A 244 28.35 5.88 5.94
CA HIS A 244 28.51 5.45 4.56
C HIS A 244 28.15 6.54 3.57
N ARG A 245 28.80 6.47 2.41
CA ARG A 245 28.50 7.30 1.25
C ARG A 245 27.62 6.50 0.31
N ARG A 246 26.41 6.98 0.05
CA ARG A 246 25.51 6.37 -0.93
C ARG A 246 26.18 6.33 -2.30
N SER A 247 26.01 5.23 -3.02
CA SER A 247 26.50 5.08 -4.40
C SER A 247 26.01 6.23 -5.28
N TYR A 248 26.90 6.76 -6.12
CA TYR A 248 26.55 7.81 -7.09
C TYR A 248 25.54 7.33 -8.15
N LYS A 249 25.29 6.01 -8.24
CA LYS A 249 24.30 5.40 -9.13
C LYS A 249 22.88 5.42 -8.57
N LYS A 250 22.68 5.76 -7.28
CA LYS A 250 21.35 5.76 -6.66
C LYS A 250 20.49 6.90 -7.21
N ALA A 251 19.22 6.60 -7.48
CA ALA A 251 18.23 7.60 -7.91
C ALA A 251 17.97 8.67 -6.84
N SER A 252 18.09 8.31 -5.55
CA SER A 252 17.85 9.22 -4.41
C SER A 252 19.13 9.46 -3.63
N PHE A 253 19.49 10.75 -3.50
CA PHE A 253 20.65 11.29 -2.79
C PHE A 253 22.01 10.62 -3.16
N PRO A 254 22.40 10.60 -4.44
CA PRO A 254 23.68 10.03 -4.86
C PRO A 254 24.86 10.74 -4.18
N GLY A 255 25.84 9.98 -3.68
CA GLY A 255 27.05 10.52 -3.04
C GLY A 255 26.87 11.11 -1.64
N ARG A 256 25.64 11.09 -1.10
CA ARG A 256 25.35 11.65 0.23
C ARG A 256 25.91 10.76 1.34
N MET A 257 26.51 11.40 2.34
CA MET A 257 26.92 10.74 3.58
C MET A 257 25.71 10.49 4.50
N ALA A 258 25.59 9.28 5.03
CA ALA A 258 24.53 8.86 5.95
C ALA A 258 25.10 8.06 7.12
N ALA A 259 24.52 8.25 8.31
CA ALA A 259 24.86 7.50 9.52
C ALA A 259 23.88 6.36 9.84
N LEU A 260 22.96 6.09 8.91
CA LEU A 260 21.93 5.05 9.02
C LEU A 260 21.90 4.26 7.71
N VAL A 261 21.86 2.94 7.82
CA VAL A 261 21.48 2.03 6.73
C VAL A 261 19.96 2.10 6.59
N THR A 262 19.43 2.28 5.39
CA THR A 262 17.99 2.49 5.19
C THR A 262 17.47 1.71 4.01
N GLY A 263 16.37 0.99 4.23
CA GLY A 263 15.87 0.02 3.27
C GLY A 263 14.36 -0.09 3.26
N CYS A 264 13.80 -0.58 2.15
CA CYS A 264 12.34 -0.80 2.08
C CYS A 264 11.99 -2.11 2.77
N ILE A 265 10.80 -2.20 3.37
CA ILE A 265 10.28 -3.49 3.83
C ILE A 265 9.49 -4.10 2.68
N ASP A 266 9.93 -5.27 2.22
CA ASP A 266 9.29 -5.97 1.12
C ASP A 266 7.97 -6.63 1.56
N TRP A 267 7.19 -7.04 0.57
CA TRP A 267 5.97 -7.80 0.82
C TRP A 267 6.25 -9.09 1.62
N ASN A 268 5.47 -9.29 2.69
CA ASN A 268 5.59 -10.43 3.60
C ASN A 268 6.94 -10.53 4.34
N GLU A 269 7.69 -9.42 4.39
CA GLU A 269 8.92 -9.28 5.17
C GLU A 269 8.61 -8.61 6.51
N ASP A 270 9.06 -9.19 7.63
CA ASP A 270 8.97 -8.51 8.91
C ASP A 270 10.11 -7.45 9.04
N PRO A 271 9.91 -6.38 9.82
CA PRO A 271 10.89 -5.30 9.90
C PRO A 271 12.29 -5.72 10.37
N LEU A 272 12.42 -6.74 11.21
CA LEU A 272 13.73 -7.18 11.69
C LEU A 272 14.47 -7.96 10.59
N THR A 273 13.75 -8.77 9.82
CA THR A 273 14.30 -9.46 8.64
C THR A 273 14.78 -8.44 7.60
N ALA A 274 13.97 -7.41 7.31
CA ALA A 274 14.35 -6.31 6.41
C ALA A 274 15.61 -5.58 6.92
N ALA A 275 15.67 -5.24 8.21
CA ALA A 275 16.83 -4.57 8.80
C ALA A 275 18.12 -5.39 8.66
N LYS A 276 18.05 -6.70 8.88
CA LYS A 276 19.20 -7.60 8.71
C LYS A 276 19.63 -7.71 7.25
N ARG A 277 18.68 -7.83 6.33
CA ARG A 277 18.93 -7.90 4.88
C ARG A 277 19.64 -6.64 4.41
N GLU A 278 19.11 -5.47 4.74
CA GLU A 278 19.64 -4.17 4.27
C GLU A 278 21.04 -3.88 4.85
N VAL A 279 21.31 -4.25 6.11
CA VAL A 279 22.67 -4.16 6.67
C VAL A 279 23.64 -5.10 5.96
N LEU A 280 23.21 -6.33 5.65
CA LEU A 280 24.03 -7.28 4.93
C LEU A 280 24.29 -6.83 3.49
N GLU A 281 23.28 -6.32 2.79
CA GLU A 281 23.36 -5.86 1.40
C GLU A 281 24.20 -4.58 1.27
N GLU A 282 23.94 -3.55 2.10
CA GLU A 282 24.61 -2.26 1.95
C GLU A 282 26.05 -2.26 2.48
N VAL A 283 26.31 -2.89 3.64
CA VAL A 283 27.61 -2.78 4.35
C VAL A 283 28.28 -4.12 4.65
N GLY A 284 27.69 -5.26 4.24
CA GLY A 284 28.34 -6.58 4.30
C GLY A 284 28.45 -7.18 5.70
N LEU A 285 27.89 -6.52 6.72
CA LEU A 285 27.98 -6.97 8.10
C LEU A 285 26.87 -7.97 8.43
N SER A 286 27.24 -9.01 9.20
CA SER A 286 26.32 -10.05 9.69
C SER A 286 26.64 -10.38 11.15
N ASN A 287 25.80 -11.18 11.80
CA ASN A 287 25.94 -11.58 13.21
C ASN A 287 25.97 -10.42 14.21
N LEU A 288 25.20 -9.37 13.93
CA LEU A 288 24.99 -8.25 14.85
C LEU A 288 23.79 -8.51 15.76
N ASP A 289 23.81 -7.90 16.94
CA ASP A 289 22.70 -7.86 17.87
C ASP A 289 21.76 -6.70 17.51
N PHE A 290 20.51 -7.02 17.17
CA PHE A 290 19.51 -6.02 16.79
C PHE A 290 18.55 -5.72 17.94
N CYS A 291 18.30 -4.44 18.21
CA CYS A 291 17.25 -4.00 19.12
C CYS A 291 16.43 -2.85 18.53
N VAL A 292 15.19 -2.71 19.00
CA VAL A 292 14.29 -1.60 18.63
C VAL A 292 14.45 -0.49 19.67
N PRO A 293 15.05 0.65 19.33
CA PRO A 293 15.34 1.69 20.32
C PRO A 293 14.12 2.54 20.69
N PHE A 294 13.16 2.68 19.79
CA PHE A 294 11.91 3.44 19.99
C PHE A 294 10.84 2.99 18.98
N ALA A 295 9.62 3.49 19.15
CA ALA A 295 8.49 3.11 18.29
C ALA A 295 8.68 3.60 16.83
N PRO A 296 8.06 2.93 15.84
CA PRO A 296 8.05 3.41 14.46
C PRO A 296 7.54 4.85 14.34
N PHE A 297 8.12 5.61 13.42
CA PHE A 297 7.80 7.02 13.21
C PHE A 297 7.60 7.32 11.72
N VAL A 298 6.81 8.34 11.41
CA VAL A 298 6.61 8.80 10.03
C VAL A 298 7.47 10.01 9.78
N ALA A 299 8.29 9.96 8.74
CA ALA A 299 9.11 11.09 8.30
C ALA A 299 8.87 11.39 6.82
N ASP A 300 8.95 12.67 6.46
CA ASP A 300 9.01 13.07 5.06
C ASP A 300 10.39 12.72 4.49
N GLY A 301 10.42 12.00 3.37
CA GLY A 301 11.64 11.76 2.61
C GLY A 301 12.16 13.11 2.09
N GLU A 302 13.36 13.50 2.51
CA GLU A 302 13.85 14.88 2.33
C GLU A 302 13.73 15.41 0.89
N GLY A 303 12.86 16.39 0.67
CA GLY A 303 12.68 17.01 -0.66
C GLY A 303 12.07 16.10 -1.72
N THR A 304 11.60 14.91 -1.35
CA THR A 304 10.97 13.93 -2.28
C THR A 304 9.44 14.02 -2.31
N GLY A 305 8.83 14.57 -1.25
CA GLY A 305 7.37 14.63 -1.10
C GLY A 305 6.72 13.30 -0.72
N TYR A 306 7.51 12.26 -0.44
CA TYR A 306 7.02 10.98 0.08
C TYR A 306 7.01 11.00 1.60
N ARG A 307 6.00 10.36 2.21
CA ARG A 307 6.05 10.00 3.63
C ARG A 307 6.44 8.54 3.76
N ILE A 308 7.27 8.25 4.75
CA ILE A 308 7.78 6.90 5.00
C ILE A 308 7.58 6.60 6.49
N GLN A 309 6.99 5.45 6.81
CA GLN A 309 6.99 4.93 8.16
C GLN A 309 8.27 4.12 8.37
N PHE A 310 9.19 4.65 9.18
CA PHE A 310 10.44 4.00 9.52
C PHE A 310 10.28 3.13 10.77
N HIS A 311 10.78 1.91 10.67
CA HIS A 311 11.02 1.01 11.80
C HIS A 311 12.49 1.16 12.22
N PRO A 312 12.77 1.78 13.37
CA PRO A 312 14.14 2.03 13.81
C PRO A 312 14.76 0.77 14.42
N PHE A 313 16.05 0.56 14.16
CA PHE A 313 16.86 -0.46 14.80
C PHE A 313 18.24 0.08 15.17
N ILE A 314 18.82 -0.48 16.22
CA ILE A 314 20.27 -0.45 16.47
C ILE A 314 20.79 -1.85 16.19
N ALA A 315 21.88 -1.96 15.43
CA ALA A 315 22.61 -3.18 15.18
C ALA A 315 24.02 -3.04 15.77
N SER A 316 24.29 -3.71 16.88
CA SER A 316 25.55 -3.61 17.61
C SER A 316 26.38 -4.89 17.42
N GLY A 317 27.70 -4.76 17.32
CA GLY A 317 28.61 -5.91 17.25
C GLY A 317 30.06 -5.51 17.51
N ASP A 318 30.94 -6.52 17.55
CA ASP A 318 32.40 -6.31 17.58
C ASP A 318 32.97 -6.61 16.19
N PHE A 319 33.35 -5.55 15.49
CA PHE A 319 33.93 -5.63 14.15
C PHE A 319 34.89 -4.47 13.90
N ALA A 320 35.87 -4.73 13.05
CA ALA A 320 36.83 -3.75 12.54
C ALA A 320 36.35 -3.14 11.20
N GLU A 321 36.93 -2.00 10.84
CA GLU A 321 36.55 -1.26 9.62
C GLU A 321 36.80 -2.05 8.33
N ASP A 322 37.82 -2.90 8.29
CA ASP A 322 38.16 -3.75 7.14
C ASP A 322 37.18 -4.92 6.92
N GLN A 323 36.31 -5.19 7.89
CA GLN A 323 35.21 -6.16 7.75
C GLN A 323 33.97 -5.54 7.09
N ILE A 324 33.93 -4.23 6.90
CA ILE A 324 32.83 -3.54 6.21
C ILE A 324 33.02 -3.69 4.71
N VAL A 325 32.14 -4.47 4.07
CA VAL A 325 32.20 -4.76 2.63
C VAL A 325 30.97 -4.17 1.98
N CYS A 326 31.14 -3.01 1.34
CA CYS A 326 30.03 -2.29 0.71
C CYS A 326 29.64 -2.91 -0.63
N ASP A 327 28.33 -3.02 -0.90
CA ASP A 327 27.86 -3.24 -2.28
C ASP A 327 27.99 -1.93 -3.07
N PRO A 328 28.84 -1.86 -4.12
CA PRO A 328 29.06 -0.63 -4.89
C PRO A 328 27.83 -0.11 -5.66
N THR A 329 26.77 -0.92 -5.78
CA THR A 329 25.48 -0.48 -6.34
C THR A 329 24.66 0.33 -5.34
N GLU A 330 24.89 0.12 -4.04
CA GLU A 330 24.18 0.76 -2.93
C GLU A 330 25.04 1.81 -2.21
N VAL A 331 26.28 1.45 -1.89
CA VAL A 331 27.23 2.21 -1.07
C VAL A 331 28.58 2.32 -1.77
N ASP A 332 29.08 3.54 -1.92
CA ASP A 332 30.38 3.85 -2.55
C ASP A 332 31.56 3.59 -1.59
N SER A 333 31.39 3.96 -0.32
CA SER A 333 32.41 3.83 0.72
C SER A 333 31.77 3.85 2.11
N ALA A 334 32.40 3.22 3.10
CA ALA A 334 32.01 3.32 4.51
C ALA A 334 33.24 3.49 5.42
N GLU A 335 33.03 4.14 6.56
CA GLU A 335 34.05 4.41 7.58
C GLU A 335 33.42 4.38 8.98
N LEU A 336 34.24 4.17 10.02
CA LEU A 336 33.80 4.23 11.41
C LEU A 336 34.03 5.61 12.02
N MET A 337 32.95 6.30 12.42
CA MET A 337 33.01 7.62 13.05
C MET A 337 32.42 7.61 14.45
N THR A 338 32.95 8.45 15.36
CA THR A 338 32.27 8.74 16.62
C THR A 338 31.08 9.67 16.41
N ARG A 339 30.17 9.74 17.39
CA ARG A 339 29.01 10.65 17.34
C ARG A 339 29.45 12.11 17.20
N GLU A 340 30.51 12.52 17.88
CA GLU A 340 31.06 13.88 17.81
C GLU A 340 31.53 14.19 16.39
N GLN A 341 32.27 13.27 15.75
CA GLN A 341 32.74 13.44 14.37
C GLN A 341 31.57 13.56 13.39
N ILE A 342 30.52 12.76 13.57
CA ILE A 342 29.29 12.81 12.74
C ILE A 342 28.61 14.18 12.87
N ILE A 343 28.49 14.69 14.10
CA ILE A 343 27.88 15.99 14.38
C ILE A 343 28.71 17.14 13.79
N GLU A 344 30.02 17.12 14.00
CA GLU A 344 30.95 18.13 13.47
C GLU A 344 30.96 18.16 11.95
N ALA A 345 30.90 16.99 11.31
CA ALA A 345 30.82 16.86 9.85
C ALA A 345 29.44 17.21 9.28
N GLY A 346 28.43 17.46 10.13
CA GLY A 346 27.06 17.72 9.70
C GLY A 346 26.42 16.53 8.98
N ILE A 347 26.88 15.31 9.29
CA ILE A 347 26.39 14.08 8.68
C ILE A 347 25.09 13.66 9.36
N GLY A 348 24.15 13.15 8.57
CA GLY A 348 22.86 12.70 9.07
C GLY A 348 21.80 13.80 9.04
N GLY A 349 20.87 13.65 8.10
CA GLY A 349 19.77 14.58 7.86
C GLY A 349 18.64 14.51 8.90
N SER A 350 17.38 14.57 8.45
CA SER A 350 16.19 14.44 9.30
C SER A 350 16.16 13.13 10.08
N LEU A 351 16.50 12.00 9.44
CA LEU A 351 16.47 10.69 10.10
C LEU A 351 17.45 10.58 11.26
N TRP A 352 18.68 11.09 11.08
CA TRP A 352 19.66 11.13 12.16
C TRP A 352 19.23 12.06 13.30
N ARG A 353 18.59 13.19 12.98
CA ARG A 353 17.99 14.07 14.00
C ARG A 353 16.91 13.36 14.81
N GLU A 354 16.12 12.48 14.19
CA GLU A 354 15.12 11.69 14.90
C GLU A 354 15.78 10.77 15.94
N PHE A 355 16.78 9.97 15.54
CA PHE A 355 17.54 9.10 16.44
C PHE A 355 18.15 9.88 17.61
N ARG A 356 18.75 11.04 17.33
CA ARG A 356 19.32 11.92 18.38
C ARG A 356 18.27 12.47 19.35
N SER A 357 17.06 12.77 18.88
CA SER A 357 15.98 13.23 19.76
C SER A 357 15.55 12.17 20.78
N HIS A 358 15.86 10.90 20.50
CA HIS A 358 15.66 9.75 21.39
C HIS A 358 16.92 9.39 22.20
N GLY A 359 17.96 10.23 22.20
CA GLY A 359 19.17 10.04 23.00
C GLY A 359 20.25 9.16 22.36
N LEU A 360 20.13 8.86 21.06
CA LEU A 360 21.12 8.10 20.29
C LEU A 360 22.14 8.97 19.54
#